data_AF-A0A534IYR2-F1
#
_entry.id   AF-A0A534IYR2-F1
#
_cell.length_a   1.000
_cell.length_b   1.000
_cell.length_c   1.000
_cell.angle_alpha   90.00
_cell.angle_beta   90.00
_cell.angle_gamma   90.00
#
_symmetry.space_group_name_H-M   'P 1'
#
loop_
_entity.id
_entity.type
_entity.pdbx_description
1 polymer ?
#
loop_
_entity_poly.entity_id
_entity_poly.type
_entity_poly.pdbx_seq_one_letter_code
_entity_poly.pdbx_strand_id
1 'polypeptide(L)'
;MLAERTRTADFSIFEAGCDARLYRRAASPARGNSTKIDRRRLVQVVAILGTLSAYATIVLGGTVRGMGAGLACPDWPLCNGSAIPDLRDPTVAVEYAHRLAAALTSLSILLTMVFAILWFRPERRLGTLSFMSFALLVTQVAVGAVTITSENDPVVVTIHLALGTATFASALIVSLFALRPSSLGAASPRPIE
;
A
#
# COMPACT_ATOMS: atom_id res chain seq x y z
N MET A 1 -32.74 76.40 -45.63
CA MET A 1 -32.51 76.93 -44.27
C MET A 1 -32.13 75.77 -43.37
N LEU A 2 -30.93 75.85 -42.78
CA LEU A 2 -30.44 75.19 -41.54
C LEU A 2 -30.52 73.64 -41.48
N ALA A 3 -29.45 72.85 -41.57
CA ALA A 3 -28.16 72.82 -40.84
C ALA A 3 -28.28 72.45 -39.34
N GLU A 4 -27.33 71.59 -38.93
CA GLU A 4 -26.89 71.24 -37.56
C GLU A 4 -27.59 70.10 -36.80
N ARG A 5 -26.91 69.27 -36.02
CA ARG A 5 -25.48 68.90 -35.86
C ARG A 5 -25.49 67.72 -34.90
N THR A 6 -24.68 66.71 -35.19
CA THR A 6 -24.39 65.57 -34.32
C THR A 6 -23.88 66.03 -32.96
N ARG A 7 -24.49 65.54 -31.87
CA ARG A 7 -24.05 65.81 -30.50
C ARG A 7 -23.02 64.75 -30.10
N THR A 8 -21.82 65.22 -29.84
CA THR A 8 -20.64 64.51 -29.35
C THR A 8 -20.86 63.92 -27.96
N ALA A 9 -20.26 62.75 -27.72
CA ALA A 9 -20.10 62.15 -26.42
C ALA A 9 -19.36 63.10 -25.48
N ASP A 10 -19.85 63.23 -24.24
CA ASP A 10 -19.12 63.88 -23.17
C ASP A 10 -18.89 62.89 -22.03
N PHE A 11 -17.63 62.83 -21.65
CA PHE A 11 -17.02 61.87 -20.74
C PHE A 11 -16.80 62.63 -19.44
N SER A 12 -17.60 62.36 -18.41
CA SER A 12 -17.31 62.88 -17.07
C SER A 12 -17.55 61.85 -15.97
N ILE A 13 -16.42 61.48 -15.35
CA ILE A 13 -16.18 61.49 -13.90
C ILE A 13 -16.81 60.34 -13.07
N PHE A 14 -16.00 59.29 -12.90
CA PHE A 14 -15.46 58.82 -11.61
C PHE A 14 -16.38 58.86 -10.37
N GLU A 15 -17.13 57.78 -10.15
CA GLU A 15 -17.64 57.36 -8.84
C GLU A 15 -17.12 55.93 -8.57
N ALA A 16 -15.90 55.86 -8.02
CA ALA A 16 -15.32 54.64 -7.50
C ALA A 16 -15.99 54.28 -6.16
N GLY A 17 -17.16 53.65 -6.24
CA GLY A 17 -17.80 53.00 -5.10
C GLY A 17 -17.03 51.73 -4.70
N CYS A 18 -16.14 51.85 -3.70
CA CYS A 18 -15.51 50.71 -3.04
C CYS A 18 -16.59 49.98 -2.20
N ASP A 19 -17.34 49.06 -2.82
CA ASP A 19 -18.36 48.28 -2.12
C ASP A 19 -17.68 47.22 -1.23
N ALA A 20 -17.52 47.57 0.05
CA ALA A 20 -16.96 46.71 1.11
C ALA A 20 -17.75 45.41 1.35
N ARG A 21 -18.84 45.18 0.60
CA ARG A 21 -19.59 43.92 0.57
C ARG A 21 -18.95 42.84 -0.30
N LEU A 22 -18.19 43.20 -1.33
CA LEU A 22 -17.41 42.20 -2.11
C LEU A 22 -16.19 41.68 -1.33
N TYR A 23 -15.72 42.45 -0.35
CA TYR A 23 -14.61 42.06 0.53
C TYR A 23 -14.99 40.92 1.52
N ARG A 24 -16.29 40.64 1.75
CA ARG A 24 -16.74 39.78 2.86
C ARG A 24 -17.09 38.33 2.47
N ARG A 25 -16.74 37.85 1.26
CA ARG A 25 -17.05 36.47 0.81
C ARG A 25 -15.87 35.62 0.34
N ALA A 26 -14.64 36.09 0.45
CA ALA A 26 -13.46 35.31 0.09
C ALA A 26 -12.49 35.06 1.28
N ALA A 27 -13.00 35.13 2.52
CA ALA A 27 -12.34 34.44 3.62
C ALA A 27 -12.50 32.93 3.37
N SER A 28 -11.60 32.37 2.56
CA SER A 28 -11.38 30.93 2.48
C SER A 28 -11.27 30.43 3.92
N PRO A 29 -12.09 29.44 4.35
CA PRO A 29 -11.91 28.88 5.67
C PRO A 29 -10.49 28.33 5.70
N ALA A 30 -9.70 28.84 6.63
CA ALA A 30 -8.39 28.27 6.96
C ALA A 30 -8.59 26.77 7.06
N ARG A 31 -7.97 26.03 6.12
CA ARG A 31 -7.97 24.57 6.11
C ARG A 31 -7.21 24.15 7.37
N GLY A 32 -7.95 24.02 8.47
CA GLY A 32 -7.44 23.44 9.70
C GLY A 32 -6.83 22.10 9.34
N ASN A 33 -5.53 21.98 9.57
CA ASN A 33 -4.73 20.83 9.19
C ASN A 33 -5.03 19.68 10.16
N SER A 34 -6.28 19.20 10.18
CA SER A 34 -6.62 17.93 10.79
C SER A 34 -6.12 16.86 9.83
N THR A 35 -4.93 16.33 10.12
CA THR A 35 -4.35 15.19 9.40
C THR A 35 -5.18 13.93 9.67
N LYS A 36 -6.43 13.89 9.21
CA LYS A 36 -7.21 12.65 9.17
C LYS A 36 -6.50 11.72 8.19
N ILE A 37 -5.94 10.62 8.71
CA ILE A 37 -5.32 9.58 7.89
C ILE A 37 -6.35 9.10 6.87
N ASP A 38 -6.05 9.29 5.58
CA ASP A 38 -6.88 8.78 4.50
C ASP A 38 -6.79 7.24 4.50
N ARG A 39 -7.89 6.58 4.86
CA ARG A 39 -7.98 5.11 4.95
C ARG A 39 -7.57 4.42 3.66
N ARG A 40 -7.86 5.02 2.50
CA ARG A 40 -7.51 4.46 1.20
C ARG A 40 -6.00 4.52 0.99
N ARG A 41 -5.37 5.67 1.30
CA ARG A 41 -3.91 5.80 1.25
C ARG A 41 -3.22 4.83 2.21
N LEU A 42 -3.77 4.63 3.40
CA LEU A 42 -3.21 3.67 4.36
C LEU A 42 -3.21 2.24 3.79
N VAL A 43 -4.33 1.78 3.21
CA VAL A 43 -4.37 0.45 2.56
C VAL A 43 -3.40 0.36 1.40
N GLN A 44 -3.28 1.41 0.58
CA GLN A 44 -2.32 1.44 -0.54
C GLN A 44 -0.88 1.30 -0.05
N VAL A 45 -0.48 2.10 0.95
CA VAL A 45 0.87 2.07 1.51
C VAL A 45 1.18 0.69 2.11
N VAL A 46 0.27 0.13 2.89
CA VAL A 46 0.47 -1.18 3.53
C VAL A 46 0.51 -2.31 2.48
N ALA A 47 -0.33 -2.27 1.45
CA ALA A 47 -0.31 -3.27 0.38
C ALA A 47 0.98 -3.19 -0.47
N ILE A 48 1.48 -1.98 -0.76
CA ILE A 48 2.76 -1.77 -1.44
C ILE A 48 3.91 -2.29 -0.57
N LEU A 49 3.92 -1.95 0.72
CA LEU A 49 4.92 -2.43 1.67
C LEU A 49 4.94 -3.95 1.73
N GLY A 50 3.77 -4.60 1.79
CA GLY A 50 3.64 -6.05 1.75
C GLY A 50 4.18 -6.67 0.46
N THR A 51 3.94 -6.03 -0.69
CA THR A 51 4.45 -6.51 -1.98
C THR A 51 5.99 -6.40 -2.06
N LEU A 52 6.55 -5.26 -1.63
CA LEU A 52 7.99 -5.03 -1.64
C LEU A 52 8.73 -5.95 -0.67
N SER A 53 8.18 -6.13 0.53
CA SER A 53 8.74 -7.06 1.52
C SER A 53 8.63 -8.52 1.08
N ALA A 54 7.54 -8.92 0.41
CA ALA A 54 7.41 -10.26 -0.17
C ALA A 54 8.50 -10.52 -1.23
N TYR A 55 8.75 -9.54 -2.11
CA TYR A 55 9.84 -9.64 -3.08
C TYR A 55 11.21 -9.74 -2.41
N ALA A 56 11.47 -8.90 -1.40
CA ALA A 56 12.70 -8.96 -0.62
C ALA A 56 12.87 -10.33 0.07
N THR A 57 11.78 -10.92 0.58
CA THR A 57 11.77 -12.24 1.21
C THR A 57 12.19 -13.34 0.22
N ILE A 58 11.73 -13.27 -1.04
CA ILE A 58 12.13 -14.21 -2.10
C ILE A 58 13.63 -14.08 -2.40
N VAL A 59 14.13 -12.85 -2.54
CA VAL A 59 15.57 -12.60 -2.78
C VAL A 59 16.41 -13.12 -1.63
N LEU A 60 16.02 -12.80 -0.38
CA LEU A 60 16.70 -13.28 0.82
C LEU A 60 16.67 -14.81 0.93
N GLY A 61 15.54 -15.45 0.62
CA GLY A 61 15.44 -16.91 0.59
C GLY A 61 16.36 -17.54 -0.44
N GLY A 62 16.49 -16.93 -1.62
CA GLY A 62 17.49 -17.30 -2.63
C GLY A 62 18.93 -17.18 -2.11
N THR A 63 19.25 -16.10 -1.38
CA THR A 63 20.57 -15.94 -0.77
C THR A 63 20.85 -16.94 0.35
N VAL A 64 19.87 -17.25 1.21
CA VAL A 64 19.96 -18.29 2.24
C VAL A 64 20.34 -19.62 1.59
N ARG A 65 19.62 -20.02 0.53
CA ARG A 65 19.92 -21.25 -0.19
C ARG A 65 21.29 -21.22 -0.87
N GLY A 66 21.65 -20.11 -1.50
CA GLY A 66 22.94 -19.93 -2.16
C GLY A 66 24.14 -19.98 -1.21
N MET A 67 23.95 -19.55 0.04
CA MET A 67 24.98 -19.60 1.09
C MET A 67 24.96 -20.92 1.91
N GLY A 68 24.03 -21.84 1.64
CA GLY A 68 23.84 -23.03 2.47
C GLY A 68 23.35 -22.71 3.90
N ALA A 69 22.80 -21.52 4.13
CA ALA A 69 22.41 -21.01 5.44
C ALA A 69 21.05 -21.51 5.94
N GLY A 70 20.36 -22.37 5.18
CA GLY A 70 18.99 -22.79 5.47
C GLY A 70 18.80 -23.61 6.75
N LEU A 71 19.87 -24.00 7.45
CA LEU A 71 19.83 -24.62 8.79
C LEU A 71 20.58 -23.80 9.86
N ALA A 72 20.97 -22.55 9.55
CA ALA A 72 21.71 -21.70 10.50
C ALA A 72 20.88 -21.34 11.75
N CYS A 73 19.55 -21.42 11.65
CA CYS A 73 18.60 -21.29 12.75
C CYS A 73 17.74 -22.57 12.82
N PRO A 74 18.09 -23.57 13.64
CA PRO A 74 17.37 -24.86 13.71
C PRO A 74 16.02 -24.76 14.44
N ASP A 75 15.82 -23.69 15.21
CA ASP A 75 14.56 -23.41 15.89
C ASP A 75 13.62 -22.57 15.02
N TRP A 76 12.32 -22.65 15.29
CA TRP A 76 11.31 -21.73 14.78
C TRP A 76 10.18 -21.62 15.81
N PRO A 77 9.71 -20.40 16.18
CA PRO A 77 9.96 -19.11 15.53
C PRO A 77 11.25 -18.38 15.99
N LEU A 78 11.89 -18.84 17.07
CA LEU A 78 13.16 -18.31 17.57
C LEU A 78 14.32 -18.70 16.64
N CYS A 79 15.48 -18.04 16.76
CA CYS A 79 16.73 -18.48 16.12
C CYS A 79 17.78 -18.71 17.21
N ASN A 80 18.33 -19.93 17.30
CA ASN A 80 19.31 -20.33 18.33
C ASN A 80 18.82 -19.99 19.75
N GLY A 81 17.58 -20.38 20.07
CA GLY A 81 16.93 -20.10 21.35
C GLY A 81 16.64 -18.62 21.69
N SER A 82 16.98 -17.67 20.81
CA SER A 82 16.86 -16.23 21.07
C SER A 82 15.97 -15.53 20.04
N ALA A 83 15.29 -14.46 20.46
CA ALA A 83 14.53 -13.60 19.57
C ALA A 83 15.43 -12.69 18.72
N ILE A 84 16.58 -12.29 19.28
CA ILE A 84 17.64 -11.54 18.60
C ILE A 84 18.93 -12.37 18.77
N PRO A 85 19.36 -13.13 17.75
CA PRO A 85 20.56 -13.97 17.84
C PRO A 85 21.85 -13.15 17.65
N ASP A 86 23.00 -13.78 17.88
CA ASP A 86 24.31 -13.20 17.50
C ASP A 86 24.46 -13.21 15.97
N LEU A 87 24.64 -12.02 15.38
CA LEU A 87 24.70 -11.80 13.93
C LEU A 87 26.14 -11.74 13.40
N ARG A 88 27.14 -12.13 14.21
CA ARG A 88 28.55 -12.21 13.76
C ARG A 88 28.76 -13.24 12.66
N ASP A 89 27.99 -14.32 12.67
CA ASP A 89 27.99 -15.32 11.60
C ASP A 89 27.11 -14.83 10.43
N PRO A 90 27.69 -14.63 9.22
CA PRO A 90 26.93 -14.19 8.05
C PRO A 90 25.78 -15.14 7.66
N THR A 91 25.90 -16.44 7.94
CA THR A 91 24.85 -17.42 7.64
C THR A 91 23.64 -17.27 8.56
N VAL A 92 23.88 -17.05 9.85
CA VAL A 92 22.83 -16.70 10.83
C VAL A 92 22.21 -15.35 10.48
N ALA A 93 23.02 -14.37 10.09
CA ALA A 93 22.55 -13.04 9.74
C ALA A 93 21.59 -13.05 8.55
N VAL A 94 21.89 -13.80 7.48
CA VAL A 94 21.03 -13.85 6.29
C VAL A 94 19.74 -14.64 6.54
N GLU A 95 19.80 -15.74 7.28
CA GLU A 95 18.63 -16.54 7.67
C GLU A 95 17.70 -15.72 8.58
N TYR A 96 18.26 -15.02 9.56
CA TYR A 96 17.49 -14.14 10.43
C TYR A 96 16.89 -12.95 9.65
N ALA A 97 17.62 -12.37 8.70
CA ALA A 97 17.10 -11.31 7.83
C ALA A 97 15.92 -11.80 6.96
N HIS A 98 16.01 -13.02 6.42
CA HIS A 98 14.89 -13.65 5.70
C HIS A 98 13.66 -13.78 6.61
N ARG A 99 13.83 -14.24 7.86
CA ARG A 99 12.73 -14.35 8.85
C ARG A 99 12.10 -12.99 9.19
N LEU A 100 12.89 -11.94 9.35
CA LEU A 100 12.38 -10.58 9.58
C LEU A 100 11.59 -10.05 8.39
N ALA A 101 12.09 -10.27 7.16
CA ALA A 101 11.37 -9.89 5.94
C ALA A 101 10.04 -10.67 5.80
N ALA A 102 10.04 -11.96 6.14
CA ALA A 102 8.83 -12.79 6.17
C ALA A 102 7.82 -12.29 7.22
N ALA A 103 8.29 -11.87 8.41
CA ALA A 103 7.43 -11.28 9.44
C ALA A 103 6.80 -9.96 9.00
N LEU A 104 7.59 -9.07 8.37
CA LEU A 104 7.09 -7.80 7.82
C LEU A 104 6.06 -8.03 6.70
N THR A 105 6.34 -8.99 5.81
CA THR A 105 5.41 -9.43 4.76
C THR A 105 4.10 -9.91 5.39
N SER A 106 4.20 -10.75 6.43
CA SER A 106 3.05 -11.33 7.11
C SER A 106 2.17 -10.29 7.76
N LEU A 107 2.78 -9.34 8.49
CA LEU A 107 2.06 -8.24 9.12
C LEU A 107 1.38 -7.35 8.07
N SER A 108 2.07 -7.02 6.98
CA SER A 108 1.53 -6.15 5.93
C SER A 108 0.34 -6.79 5.20
N ILE A 109 0.41 -8.08 4.87
CA ILE A 109 -0.70 -8.81 4.23
C ILE A 109 -1.89 -8.93 5.20
N LEU A 110 -1.64 -9.26 6.47
CA LEU A 110 -2.68 -9.31 7.50
C LEU A 110 -3.41 -7.96 7.65
N LEU A 111 -2.66 -6.87 7.79
CA LEU A 111 -3.23 -5.52 7.90
C LEU A 111 -4.01 -5.13 6.64
N THR A 112 -3.49 -5.46 5.45
CA THR A 112 -4.19 -5.22 4.18
C THR A 112 -5.54 -5.95 4.16
N MET A 113 -5.57 -7.23 4.55
CA MET A 113 -6.80 -8.02 4.64
C MET A 113 -7.78 -7.41 5.65
N VAL A 114 -7.32 -7.11 6.86
CA VAL A 114 -8.16 -6.52 7.92
C VAL A 114 -8.77 -5.19 7.45
N PHE A 115 -7.95 -4.29 6.91
CA PHE A 115 -8.42 -2.99 6.44
C PHE A 115 -9.36 -3.10 5.24
N ALA A 116 -9.07 -3.99 4.28
CA ALA A 116 -9.95 -4.26 3.15
C ALA A 116 -11.34 -4.73 3.61
N ILE A 117 -11.40 -5.69 4.54
CA ILE A 117 -12.67 -6.26 5.03
C ILE A 117 -13.44 -5.29 5.94
N LEU A 118 -12.74 -4.51 6.77
CA LEU A 118 -13.38 -3.60 7.73
C LEU A 118 -13.81 -2.27 7.11
N TRP A 119 -13.04 -1.70 6.18
CA TRP A 119 -13.29 -0.36 5.66
C TRP A 119 -13.91 -0.33 4.26
N PHE A 120 -13.68 -1.38 3.44
CA PHE A 120 -14.09 -1.40 2.03
C PHE A 120 -15.11 -2.52 1.74
N ARG A 121 -16.09 -2.71 2.65
CA ARG A 121 -17.17 -3.70 2.55
C ARG A 121 -17.91 -3.72 1.19
N PRO A 122 -18.20 -2.57 0.53
CA PRO A 122 -18.83 -2.56 -0.80
C PRO A 122 -17.93 -3.15 -1.90
N GLU A 123 -16.61 -3.01 -1.76
CA GLU A 123 -15.61 -3.52 -2.70
C GLU A 123 -15.25 -4.98 -2.38
N ARG A 124 -16.23 -5.88 -2.41
CA ARG A 124 -16.09 -7.30 -2.01
C ARG A 124 -14.87 -7.99 -2.65
N ARG A 125 -14.54 -7.64 -3.89
CA ARG A 125 -13.39 -8.19 -4.62
C ARG A 125 -12.05 -7.91 -3.92
N LEU A 126 -11.84 -6.71 -3.36
CA LEU A 126 -10.61 -6.39 -2.63
C LEU A 126 -10.52 -7.23 -1.35
N GLY A 127 -11.63 -7.38 -0.62
CA GLY A 127 -11.72 -8.24 0.56
C GLY A 127 -11.42 -9.71 0.25
N THR A 128 -12.06 -10.27 -0.78
CA THR A 128 -11.84 -11.67 -1.20
C THR A 128 -10.39 -11.92 -1.63
N LEU A 129 -9.82 -11.05 -2.47
CA LEU A 129 -8.44 -11.20 -2.92
C LEU A 129 -7.44 -11.10 -1.76
N SER A 130 -7.67 -10.18 -0.82
CA SER A 130 -6.81 -10.02 0.36
C SER A 130 -6.89 -11.23 1.31
N PHE A 131 -8.09 -11.81 1.48
CA PHE A 131 -8.25 -13.03 2.25
C PHE A 131 -7.54 -14.23 1.59
N MET A 132 -7.69 -14.40 0.27
CA MET A 132 -7.00 -15.47 -0.45
C MET A 132 -5.47 -15.32 -0.38
N SER A 133 -4.97 -14.09 -0.48
CA SER A 133 -3.54 -13.79 -0.29
C SER A 133 -3.06 -14.15 1.12
N PHE A 134 -3.84 -13.84 2.16
CA PHE A 134 -3.53 -14.22 3.54
C PHE A 134 -3.56 -15.75 3.74
N ALA A 135 -4.51 -16.47 3.16
CA ALA A 135 -4.57 -17.93 3.24
C ALA A 135 -3.35 -18.60 2.57
N LEU A 136 -2.90 -18.08 1.42
CA LEU A 136 -1.66 -18.51 0.77
C LEU A 136 -0.44 -18.25 1.66
N LEU A 137 -0.36 -17.08 2.27
CA LEU A 137 0.71 -16.73 3.20
C LEU A 137 0.76 -17.69 4.40
N VAL A 138 -0.37 -18.01 5.03
CA VAL A 138 -0.40 -18.96 6.16
C VAL A 138 0.17 -20.32 5.75
N THR A 139 -0.23 -20.80 4.57
CA THR A 139 0.31 -22.03 3.99
C THR A 139 1.82 -21.92 3.74
N GLN A 140 2.28 -20.78 3.19
CA GLN A 140 3.69 -20.51 2.94
C GLN A 140 4.54 -20.53 4.22
N VAL A 141 4.06 -19.90 5.29
CA VAL A 141 4.74 -19.87 6.59
C VAL A 141 4.82 -21.27 7.20
N ALA A 142 3.73 -22.05 7.12
CA ALA A 142 3.72 -23.42 7.60
C ALA A 142 4.74 -24.30 6.84
N VAL A 143 4.76 -24.23 5.50
CA VAL A 143 5.73 -24.97 4.70
C VAL A 143 7.17 -24.49 4.98
N GLY A 144 7.38 -23.21 5.25
CA GLY A 144 8.69 -22.67 5.64
C GLY A 144 9.19 -23.17 7.00
N ALA A 145 8.29 -23.48 7.94
CA ALA A 145 8.68 -24.16 9.17
C ALA A 145 9.07 -25.63 8.87
N VAL A 146 8.35 -26.28 7.95
CA VAL A 146 8.60 -27.68 7.57
C VAL A 146 9.98 -27.84 6.93
N THR A 147 10.48 -26.87 6.14
CA THR A 147 11.81 -26.98 5.49
C THR A 147 12.95 -27.19 6.50
N ILE A 148 12.82 -26.65 7.72
CA ILE A 148 13.81 -26.83 8.79
C ILE A 148 13.76 -28.27 9.29
N THR A 149 12.55 -28.76 9.62
CA THR A 149 12.36 -30.13 10.14
C THR A 149 12.63 -31.22 9.10
N SER A 150 12.55 -30.88 7.82
CA SER A 150 12.89 -31.76 6.70
C SER A 150 14.33 -31.58 6.21
N GLU A 151 15.19 -30.93 6.99
CA GLU A 151 16.62 -30.73 6.69
C GLU A 151 16.88 -30.17 5.27
N ASN A 152 16.06 -29.21 4.83
CA ASN A 152 16.10 -28.61 3.49
C ASN A 152 15.89 -29.58 2.31
N ASP A 153 15.06 -30.62 2.51
CA ASP A 153 14.57 -31.48 1.43
C ASP A 153 14.24 -30.67 0.16
N PRO A 154 14.85 -31.01 -1.01
CA PRO A 154 14.70 -30.22 -2.22
C PRO A 154 13.26 -30.06 -2.71
N VAL A 155 12.40 -31.07 -2.48
CA VAL A 155 10.99 -31.03 -2.88
C VAL A 155 10.25 -30.03 -1.99
N VAL A 156 10.44 -30.11 -0.68
CA VAL A 156 9.80 -29.17 0.28
C VAL A 156 10.24 -27.74 0.02
N VAL A 157 11.54 -27.51 -0.20
CA VAL A 157 12.08 -26.16 -0.52
C VAL A 157 11.53 -25.63 -1.85
N THR A 158 11.35 -26.50 -2.85
CA THR A 158 10.75 -26.10 -4.14
C THR A 158 9.28 -25.73 -3.99
N ILE A 159 8.52 -26.50 -3.19
CA ILE A 159 7.13 -26.18 -2.86
C ILE A 159 7.06 -24.85 -2.11
N HIS A 160 7.96 -24.62 -1.15
CA HIS A 160 8.08 -23.36 -0.42
C HIS A 160 8.35 -22.17 -1.36
N LEU A 161 9.26 -22.31 -2.33
CA LEU A 161 9.52 -21.25 -3.30
C LEU A 161 8.31 -20.98 -4.22
N ALA A 162 7.63 -22.03 -4.67
CA ALA A 162 6.45 -21.91 -5.52
C ALA A 162 5.29 -21.20 -4.79
N LEU A 163 5.02 -21.59 -3.54
CA LEU A 163 4.02 -20.95 -2.68
C LEU A 163 4.42 -19.50 -2.33
N GLY A 164 5.71 -19.23 -2.10
CA GLY A 164 6.22 -17.88 -1.87
C GLY A 164 6.01 -16.97 -3.07
N THR A 165 6.27 -17.48 -4.27
CA THR A 165 6.04 -16.77 -5.54
C THR A 165 4.56 -16.52 -5.77
N ALA A 166 3.69 -17.50 -5.49
CA ALA A 166 2.24 -17.32 -5.55
C ALA A 166 1.73 -16.28 -4.54
N THR A 167 2.30 -16.27 -3.32
CA THR A 167 2.00 -15.27 -2.29
C THR A 167 2.40 -13.87 -2.77
N PHE A 168 3.61 -13.69 -3.30
CA PHE A 168 4.06 -12.43 -3.89
C PHE A 168 3.13 -11.96 -5.03
N ALA A 169 2.80 -12.84 -5.97
CA ALA A 169 1.90 -12.51 -7.08
C ALA A 169 0.51 -12.08 -6.58
N SER A 170 -0.03 -12.78 -5.58
CA SER A 170 -1.32 -12.43 -4.97
C SER A 170 -1.28 -11.06 -4.27
N ALA A 171 -0.21 -10.76 -3.53
CA ALA A 171 -0.01 -9.47 -2.86
C ALA A 171 0.12 -8.32 -3.87
N LEU A 172 0.85 -8.54 -4.97
CA LEU A 172 0.94 -7.58 -6.08
C LEU A 172 -0.42 -7.31 -6.70
N ILE A 173 -1.23 -8.35 -6.95
CA ILE A 173 -2.60 -8.18 -7.47
C ILE A 173 -3.43 -7.34 -6.50
N VAL A 174 -3.40 -7.64 -5.19
CA VAL A 174 -4.14 -6.86 -4.17
C VAL A 174 -3.68 -5.40 -4.17
N SER A 175 -2.38 -5.14 -4.23
CA SER A 175 -1.80 -3.78 -4.29
C SER A 175 -2.27 -3.01 -5.52
N LEU A 176 -2.27 -3.64 -6.71
CA LEU A 176 -2.77 -3.04 -7.94
C LEU A 176 -4.28 -2.73 -7.87
N PHE A 177 -5.07 -3.59 -7.23
CA PHE A 177 -6.50 -3.31 -7.00
C PHE A 177 -6.71 -2.14 -6.03
N ALA A 178 -5.93 -2.06 -4.95
CA ALA A 178 -6.00 -0.96 -3.98
C ALA A 178 -5.67 0.41 -4.62
N LEU A 179 -4.81 0.43 -5.63
CA LEU A 179 -4.38 1.62 -6.37
C LEU A 179 -5.40 2.10 -7.44
N ARG A 180 -6.41 1.31 -7.79
CA ARG A 180 -7.40 1.73 -8.81
C ARG A 180 -8.17 2.97 -8.37
N PRO A 181 -8.23 4.05 -9.17
CA PRO A 181 -9.06 5.21 -8.86
C PRO A 181 -10.52 4.78 -8.70
N SER A 182 -11.20 5.25 -7.66
CA SER A 182 -12.65 5.09 -7.55
C SER A 182 -13.31 5.87 -8.69
N SER A 183 -13.70 5.18 -9.76
CA SER A 183 -14.32 5.75 -10.95
C SER A 183 -15.77 6.18 -10.69
N LEU A 184 -16.02 7.08 -9.72
CA LEU A 184 -17.36 7.59 -9.39
C LEU A 184 -17.30 9.03 -8.81
N GLY A 185 -16.57 9.92 -9.48
CA GLY A 185 -16.62 11.37 -9.23
C GLY A 185 -16.76 12.24 -10.48
N ALA A 186 -16.79 11.63 -11.68
CA ALA A 186 -16.71 12.33 -12.97
C ALA A 186 -18.00 12.29 -13.78
N ALA A 187 -19.16 12.32 -13.12
CA ALA A 187 -20.42 12.64 -13.76
C ALA A 187 -21.14 13.71 -12.93
N SER A 188 -20.64 14.94 -12.99
CA SER A 188 -21.50 16.11 -12.80
C SER A 188 -22.40 16.16 -14.03
N PRO A 189 -23.73 16.01 -13.92
CA PRO A 189 -24.61 16.35 -15.03
C PRO A 189 -24.35 17.83 -15.37
N ARG A 190 -24.03 18.13 -16.63
CA ARG A 190 -24.07 19.54 -17.08
C ARG A 190 -25.54 19.96 -17.05
N PRO A 191 -25.88 21.15 -16.54
CA PRO A 191 -27.20 21.73 -16.78
C PRO A 191 -27.42 21.82 -18.29
N ILE A 192 -28.56 21.31 -18.74
CA ILE A 192 -29.03 21.50 -20.11
C ILE A 192 -29.64 22.91 -20.11
N GLU A 193 -28.88 23.90 -20.59
CA GLU A 193 -29.40 25.21 -21.00
C GLU A 193 -29.56 25.23 -22.52
#